data_AF-A0A3G8X0R1-F1
#
_entry.id   AF-A0A3G8X0R1-F1
#
_cell.length_a   1.000
_cell.length_b   1.000
_cell.length_c   1.000
_cell.angle_alpha   90.00
_cell.angle_beta   90.00
_cell.angle_gamma   90.00
#
_symmetry.space_group_name_H-M   'P 1'
#
loop_
_entity.id
_entity.type
_entity.pdbx_description
1 polymer ?
#
loop_
_entity_poly.entity_id
_entity_poly.type
_entity_poly.pdbx_seq_one_letter_code
_entity_poly.pdbx_strand_id
1 'polypeptide(L)'
;MLIIPTLLLSGCALQSRRKSEWIGSYKRQVFIACVTSSNLKLVENDISLSINFDVIGNTILAEGASRLGQSYDKLIQPSKISDFEEERPIMNYCLMYYEGKALDSIAKSEYKKYLKSLNFYPEQ
;
A
#
# COMPACT_ATOMS: atom_id res chain seq x y z
N MET A 1 -5.42 10.73 -46.30
CA MET A 1 -5.84 10.73 -44.88
C MET A 1 -5.60 9.32 -44.33
N LEU A 2 -4.62 9.14 -43.46
CA LEU A 2 -4.51 7.94 -42.62
C LEU A 2 -4.03 8.40 -41.24
N ILE A 3 -4.99 8.59 -40.33
CA ILE A 3 -4.77 8.96 -38.93
C ILE A 3 -4.85 7.66 -38.13
N ILE A 4 -3.76 6.91 -37.96
CA ILE A 4 -3.65 5.90 -36.90
C ILE A 4 -2.19 5.76 -36.42
N PRO A 5 -1.70 6.65 -35.53
CA PRO A 5 -0.66 6.25 -34.58
C PRO A 5 -1.03 6.49 -33.09
N THR A 6 -2.20 7.08 -32.81
CA THR A 6 -2.56 7.55 -31.45
C THR A 6 -3.08 6.47 -30.49
N LEU A 7 -3.38 5.26 -30.97
CA LEU A 7 -3.98 4.18 -30.15
C LEU A 7 -2.97 3.33 -29.35
N LEU A 8 -1.71 3.24 -29.77
CA LEU A 8 -0.72 2.40 -29.07
C LEU A 8 -0.07 3.09 -27.86
N LEU A 9 0.10 4.42 -27.92
CA LEU A 9 0.75 5.18 -26.83
C LEU A 9 -0.14 5.32 -25.59
N SER A 10 -1.47 5.34 -25.78
CA SER A 10 -2.46 5.46 -24.71
C SER A 10 -2.59 4.18 -23.87
N GLY A 11 -2.36 3.00 -24.46
CA GLY A 11 -2.39 1.72 -23.75
C GLY A 11 -1.29 1.56 -22.70
N CYS A 12 -0.05 1.88 -23.06
CA CYS A 12 1.10 1.79 -22.15
C CYS A 12 0.98 2.76 -20.97
N ALA A 13 0.54 4.00 -21.22
CA ALA A 13 0.35 5.01 -20.19
C ALA A 13 -0.75 4.62 -19.17
N LEU A 14 -1.85 4.03 -19.65
CA LEU A 14 -2.93 3.56 -18.80
C LEU A 14 -2.50 2.36 -17.95
N GLN A 15 -1.71 1.44 -18.52
CA GLN A 15 -1.17 0.29 -17.79
C GLN A 15 -0.15 0.72 -16.72
N SER A 16 0.74 1.66 -17.04
CA SER A 16 1.69 2.20 -16.07
C SER A 16 0.97 2.92 -14.92
N ARG A 17 -0.10 3.68 -15.23
CA ARG A 17 -0.93 4.34 -14.21
C ARG A 17 -1.65 3.35 -13.31
N ARG A 18 -2.26 2.30 -13.88
CA ARG A 18 -2.92 1.24 -13.09
C ARG A 18 -1.93 0.53 -12.16
N LYS A 19 -0.73 0.22 -12.66
CA LYS A 19 0.34 -0.36 -11.86
C LYS A 19 0.80 0.56 -10.73
N SER A 20 1.04 1.84 -11.01
CA SER A 20 1.46 2.79 -9.98
C SER A 20 0.39 3.00 -8.92
N GLU A 21 -0.87 3.06 -9.33
CA GLU A 21 -1.99 3.22 -8.41
C GLU A 21 -2.15 1.99 -7.51
N TRP A 22 -2.08 0.79 -8.06
CA TRP A 22 -2.14 -0.44 -7.28
C TRP A 22 -1.00 -0.52 -6.25
N ILE A 23 0.24 -0.26 -6.68
CA ILE A 23 1.40 -0.24 -5.79
C ILE A 23 1.22 0.83 -4.70
N GLY A 24 0.73 2.02 -5.07
CA GLY A 24 0.44 3.09 -4.13
C GLY A 24 -0.58 2.68 -3.08
N SER A 25 -1.71 2.11 -3.48
CA SER A 25 -2.76 1.65 -2.58
C SER A 25 -2.29 0.53 -1.66
N TYR A 26 -1.49 -0.42 -2.16
CA TYR A 26 -0.86 -1.44 -1.31
C TYR A 26 0.02 -0.81 -0.24
N LYS A 27 0.89 0.14 -0.61
CA LYS A 27 1.77 0.82 0.35
C LYS A 27 0.98 1.66 1.36
N ARG A 28 -0.07 2.36 0.94
CA ARG A 28 -0.95 3.15 1.82
C ARG A 28 -1.71 2.25 2.80
N GLN A 29 -2.16 1.08 2.35
CA GLN A 29 -2.76 0.06 3.23
C GLN A 29 -1.79 -0.37 4.34
N VAL A 30 -0.51 -0.65 3.98
CA VAL A 30 0.55 -0.96 4.96
C VAL A 30 0.79 0.19 5.93
N PHE A 31 0.86 1.42 5.42
CA PHE A 31 1.08 2.62 6.23
C PHE A 31 -0.07 2.85 7.24
N ILE A 32 -1.32 2.83 6.79
CA ILE A 32 -2.48 3.04 7.66
C ILE A 32 -2.52 1.94 8.73
N ALA A 33 -2.29 0.68 8.37
CA ALA A 33 -2.23 -0.41 9.34
C ALA A 33 -1.10 -0.24 10.36
N CYS A 34 0.06 0.29 9.96
CA CYS A 34 1.15 0.64 10.88
C CYS A 34 0.72 1.72 11.88
N VAL A 35 0.14 2.82 11.40
CA VAL A 35 -0.29 3.94 12.25
C VAL A 35 -1.41 3.54 13.23
N THR A 36 -2.33 2.70 12.77
CA THR A 36 -3.58 2.39 13.50
C THR A 36 -3.50 1.14 14.36
N SER A 37 -2.42 0.36 14.24
CA SER A 37 -2.17 -0.86 15.02
C SER A 37 -2.30 -0.64 16.53
N SER A 38 -1.87 0.53 17.02
CA SER A 38 -1.95 0.91 18.44
C SER A 38 -3.12 1.85 18.78
N ASN A 39 -3.82 2.42 17.79
CA ASN A 39 -4.96 3.31 18.01
C ASN A 39 -5.89 3.42 16.78
N LEU A 40 -6.96 2.61 16.79
CA LEU A 40 -7.94 2.57 15.69
C LEU A 40 -8.77 3.87 15.55
N LYS A 41 -8.87 4.70 16.59
CA LYS A 41 -9.69 5.93 16.57
C LYS A 41 -9.19 6.98 15.58
N LEU A 42 -7.93 6.89 15.16
CA LEU A 42 -7.33 7.84 14.21
C LEU A 42 -7.99 7.81 12.82
N VAL A 43 -8.69 6.72 12.47
CA VAL A 43 -9.25 6.52 11.13
C VAL A 43 -10.71 6.05 11.15
N GLU A 44 -11.41 6.22 12.27
CA GLU A 44 -12.75 5.64 12.49
C GLU A 44 -13.78 6.00 11.40
N ASN A 45 -13.67 7.21 10.83
CA ASN A 45 -14.53 7.69 9.74
C ASN A 45 -13.77 7.91 8.42
N ASP A 46 -12.52 7.45 8.33
CA ASP A 46 -11.68 7.63 7.14
C ASP A 46 -11.89 6.46 6.16
N ILE A 47 -12.23 6.78 4.91
CA ILE A 47 -12.54 5.79 3.87
C ILE A 47 -11.31 5.30 3.08
N SER A 48 -10.10 5.73 3.43
CA SER A 48 -8.88 5.41 2.68
C SER A 48 -8.61 3.91 2.63
N LEU A 49 -8.92 3.17 3.69
CA LEU A 49 -8.79 1.70 3.69
C LEU A 49 -9.72 1.05 2.67
N SER A 50 -10.96 1.51 2.56
CA SER A 50 -11.93 1.02 1.57
C SER A 50 -11.47 1.33 0.14
N ILE A 51 -11.01 2.56 -0.11
CA ILE A 51 -10.47 2.96 -1.42
C ILE A 51 -9.26 2.10 -1.79
N ASN A 52 -8.33 1.91 -0.85
CA ASN A 52 -7.15 1.09 -1.11
C ASN A 52 -7.55 -0.38 -1.38
N PHE A 53 -8.51 -0.92 -0.64
CA PHE A 53 -9.04 -2.26 -0.84
C PHE A 53 -9.65 -2.43 -2.24
N ASP A 54 -10.50 -1.51 -2.67
CA ASP A 54 -11.14 -1.55 -4.00
C ASP A 54 -10.11 -1.53 -5.13
N VAL A 55 -9.04 -0.75 -4.98
CA VAL A 55 -7.92 -0.74 -5.94
C VAL A 55 -7.12 -2.04 -5.90
N ILE A 56 -6.87 -2.59 -4.71
CA ILE A 56 -6.13 -3.85 -4.56
C ILE A 56 -6.92 -5.02 -5.15
N GLY A 57 -8.25 -5.02 -4.95
CA GLY A 57 -9.20 -5.96 -5.54
C GLY A 57 -9.02 -7.41 -5.08
N ASN A 58 -8.29 -7.65 -3.99
CA ASN A 58 -7.98 -9.00 -3.50
C ASN A 58 -7.82 -9.01 -1.98
N THR A 59 -8.70 -9.74 -1.28
CA THR A 59 -8.74 -9.81 0.19
C THR A 59 -7.45 -10.36 0.78
N ILE A 60 -6.88 -11.42 0.22
CA ILE A 60 -5.66 -12.05 0.76
C ILE A 60 -4.48 -11.07 0.70
N LEU A 61 -4.34 -10.33 -0.40
CA LEU A 61 -3.28 -9.34 -0.56
C LEU A 61 -3.49 -8.12 0.33
N ALA A 62 -4.73 -7.63 0.46
CA ALA A 62 -5.06 -6.50 1.33
C ALA A 62 -4.83 -6.84 2.81
N GLU A 63 -5.24 -8.02 3.27
CA GLU A 63 -4.92 -8.49 4.63
C GLU A 63 -3.43 -8.68 4.84
N GLY A 64 -2.72 -9.18 3.82
CA GLY A 64 -1.26 -9.30 3.84
C GLY A 64 -0.58 -7.95 4.06
N ALA A 65 -1.05 -6.90 3.37
CA ALA A 65 -0.60 -5.53 3.60
C ALA A 65 -0.87 -5.07 5.04
N SER A 66 -2.08 -5.32 5.56
CA SER A 66 -2.42 -4.95 6.94
C SER A 66 -1.52 -5.64 7.98
N ARG A 67 -1.28 -6.94 7.84
CA ARG A 67 -0.37 -7.71 8.73
C ARG A 67 1.07 -7.20 8.65
N LEU A 68 1.54 -6.81 7.47
CA LEU A 68 2.86 -6.20 7.31
C LEU A 68 2.95 -4.86 8.06
N GLY A 69 1.94 -4.00 7.92
CA GLY A 69 1.88 -2.72 8.64
C GLY A 69 1.90 -2.89 10.16
N GLN A 70 1.10 -3.81 10.69
CA GLN A 70 1.11 -4.17 12.11
C GLN A 70 2.46 -4.72 12.57
N SER A 71 3.20 -5.40 11.70
CA SER A 71 4.55 -5.88 12.02
C SER A 71 5.55 -4.73 12.10
N TYR A 72 5.41 -3.71 11.24
CA TYR A 72 6.23 -2.50 11.32
C TYR A 72 5.99 -1.70 12.60
N ASP A 73 4.75 -1.55 13.04
CA ASP A 73 4.41 -0.91 14.32
C ASP A 73 5.18 -1.55 15.50
N LYS A 74 5.21 -2.89 15.56
CA LYS A 74 5.92 -3.65 16.61
C LYS A 74 7.44 -3.43 16.63
N LEU A 75 8.02 -2.97 15.53
CA LEU A 75 9.47 -2.67 15.45
C LEU A 75 9.80 -1.26 15.95
N ILE A 76 8.80 -0.36 16.06
CA ILE A 76 8.99 1.02 16.48
C ILE A 76 9.31 1.07 17.97
N GLN A 77 10.56 1.42 18.27
CA GLN A 77 11.04 1.58 19.63
C GLN A 77 10.63 2.94 20.20
N PRO A 78 10.46 3.02 21.54
CA PRO A 78 10.36 4.30 22.22
C PRO A 78 11.54 5.24 21.93
N SER A 79 11.27 6.53 22.04
CA SER A 79 12.27 7.58 21.92
C SER A 79 13.27 7.51 23.08
N LYS A 80 14.52 7.86 22.77
CA LYS A 80 15.63 8.01 23.74
C LYS A 80 15.94 9.48 24.03
N ILE A 81 15.11 10.40 23.56
CA ILE A 81 15.24 11.84 23.80
C ILE A 81 14.65 12.12 25.18
N SER A 82 15.40 12.83 26.04
CA SER A 82 15.07 13.03 27.46
C SER A 82 13.64 13.51 27.73
N ASP A 83 13.10 14.41 26.91
CA ASP A 83 11.75 14.96 27.11
C ASP A 83 10.62 14.06 26.58
N PHE A 84 11.00 13.00 25.85
CA PHE A 84 10.09 12.06 25.18
C PHE A 84 10.53 10.62 25.44
N GLU A 85 11.11 10.36 26.60
CA GLU A 85 11.46 8.99 26.99
C GLU A 85 10.18 8.15 27.05
N GLU A 86 10.26 6.89 26.63
CA GLU A 86 9.13 5.94 26.57
C GLU A 86 8.05 6.25 25.50
N GLU A 87 8.02 7.46 24.93
CA GLU A 87 7.09 7.83 23.87
C GLU A 87 7.46 7.18 22.53
N ARG A 88 6.46 6.62 21.82
CA ARG A 88 6.68 5.95 20.52
C ARG A 88 6.39 6.91 19.36
N PRO A 89 7.39 7.28 18.53
CA PRO A 89 7.20 8.17 17.37
C PRO A 89 6.56 7.44 16.16
N ILE A 90 5.37 6.87 16.36
CA ILE A 90 4.70 5.94 15.43
C ILE A 90 4.59 6.54 14.02
N MET A 91 4.03 7.73 13.90
CA MET A 91 3.77 8.38 12.60
C MET A 91 5.06 8.53 11.77
N ASN A 92 6.14 8.99 12.39
CA ASN A 92 7.41 9.23 11.70
C ASN A 92 8.01 7.93 11.17
N TYR A 93 8.05 6.87 11.99
CA TYR A 93 8.59 5.58 11.55
C TYR A 93 7.69 4.89 10.52
N CYS A 94 6.36 4.94 10.67
CA CYS A 94 5.46 4.42 9.65
C CYS A 94 5.66 5.14 8.30
N LEU A 95 5.88 6.47 8.31
CA LEU A 95 6.20 7.23 7.11
C LEU A 95 7.56 6.80 6.51
N MET A 96 8.59 6.62 7.35
CA MET A 96 9.88 6.10 6.89
C MET A 96 9.76 4.71 6.24
N TYR A 97 8.95 3.82 6.81
CA TYR A 97 8.67 2.51 6.19
C TYR A 97 7.91 2.66 4.87
N TYR A 98 6.95 3.59 4.80
CA TYR A 98 6.21 3.90 3.58
C TYR A 98 7.14 4.38 2.45
N GLU A 99 8.11 5.23 2.76
CA GLU A 99 9.08 5.76 1.78
C GLU A 99 10.23 4.78 1.47
N GLY A 100 10.37 3.71 2.25
CA GLY A 100 11.48 2.78 2.16
C GLY A 100 11.49 1.90 0.90
N LYS A 101 12.68 1.68 0.33
CA LYS A 101 12.93 0.78 -0.82
C LYS A 101 12.51 -0.68 -0.55
N ALA A 102 12.54 -1.10 0.71
CA ALA A 102 12.09 -2.43 1.12
C ALA A 102 10.60 -2.61 0.83
N LEU A 103 9.76 -1.66 1.26
CA LEU A 103 8.33 -1.70 0.99
C LEU A 103 8.02 -1.56 -0.50
N ASP A 104 8.77 -0.73 -1.24
CA ASP A 104 8.64 -0.66 -2.70
C ASP A 104 8.85 -2.02 -3.37
N SER A 105 9.86 -2.76 -2.91
CA SER A 105 10.21 -4.07 -3.46
C SER A 105 9.14 -5.10 -3.14
N ILE A 106 8.61 -5.09 -1.91
CA ILE A 106 7.50 -5.94 -1.48
C ILE A 106 6.25 -5.63 -2.32
N ALA A 107 5.84 -4.36 -2.41
CA ALA A 107 4.64 -3.96 -3.16
C ALA A 107 4.73 -4.35 -4.65
N LYS A 108 5.91 -4.21 -5.27
CA LYS A 108 6.15 -4.69 -6.65
C LYS A 108 6.05 -6.21 -6.77
N SER A 109 6.46 -6.96 -5.75
CA SER A 109 6.32 -8.41 -5.70
C SER A 109 4.86 -8.84 -5.56
N GLU A 110 4.12 -8.22 -4.64
CA GLU A 110 2.69 -8.49 -4.45
C GLU A 110 1.86 -8.13 -5.68
N TYR A 111 2.21 -7.04 -6.39
CA TYR A 111 1.55 -6.71 -7.66
C TYR A 111 1.71 -7.83 -8.71
N LYS A 112 2.86 -8.51 -8.75
CA LYS A 112 3.03 -9.67 -9.65
C LYS A 112 2.13 -10.84 -9.24
N LYS A 113 1.86 -11.02 -7.95
CA LYS A 113 0.91 -12.04 -7.47
C LYS A 113 -0.52 -11.67 -7.83
N TYR A 114 -0.88 -10.39 -7.69
CA TYR A 114 -2.17 -9.87 -8.15
C TYR A 114 -2.39 -10.15 -9.65
N LEU A 115 -1.43 -9.82 -10.52
CA LEU A 115 -1.54 -10.10 -11.95
C LEU A 115 -1.73 -11.60 -12.24
N LYS A 116 -1.08 -12.47 -11.47
CA LYS A 116 -1.30 -13.92 -11.59
C LYS A 116 -2.71 -14.31 -11.16
N SER A 117 -3.24 -13.73 -10.09
CA SER A 117 -4.59 -14.04 -9.59
C SER A 117 -5.69 -13.70 -10.58
N LEU A 118 -5.51 -12.63 -11.38
CA LEU A 118 -6.44 -12.28 -12.45
C LEU A 118 -6.48 -13.33 -13.56
N ASN A 119 -5.36 -13.99 -13.85
CA ASN A 119 -5.28 -15.00 -14.91
C ASN A 119 -5.94 -16.33 -14.52
N PHE A 120 -6.29 -16.54 -13.24
CA PHE A 120 -6.99 -17.75 -12.76
C PHE A 120 -8.52 -17.61 -12.78
N TYR A 121 -9.03 -16.38 -12.90
CA TYR A 121 -10.46 -16.10 -13.06
C TYR A 121 -10.65 -15.27 -14.34
N PRO A 122 -10.56 -15.87 -15.53
CA PRO A 122 -11.07 -15.20 -16.71
C PRO A 122 -12.56 -14.94 -16.47
N GLU A 123 -12.98 -13.69 -16.70
CA GLU A 123 -14.34 -13.19 -16.52
C GLU A 123 -15.40 -14.27 -16.82
N GLN A 124 -16.25 -14.58 -15.83
CA GLN A 124 -17.50 -15.31 -16.04
C GLN A 124 -18.57 -14.32 -16.52
#